data_AF-A0A256JG09-F1
#
_entry.id   AF-A0A256JG09-F1
#
_cell.length_a   1.000
_cell.length_b   1.000
_cell.length_c   1.000
_cell.angle_alpha   90.00
_cell.angle_beta   90.00
_cell.angle_gamma   90.00
#
_symmetry.space_group_name_H-M   'P 1'
#
loop_
_entity.id
_entity.type
_entity.pdbx_description
1 polymer ?
#
loop_
_entity_poly.entity_id
_entity_poly.type
_entity_poly.pdbx_seq_one_letter_code
_entity_poly.pdbx_strand_id
1 'polypeptide(L)'
;MTRTDDEPPEWAKERAREMMNAAAGEGADDSATAETPEPDDERVPDVPVEAVDEAERLTRLAREAESAEPTPEIEQAADQYRERRDALAAEYGYTARVRDEDDALVLYPDEWMDDGTVQLDRVEDTERAVEVSLSGPGDADRYREVAAYNEAVAEAVAEREADVHARTAETFAAFMSNHYVRPVDDATPAMRTEFREEYLVRNGWPTDEQLAAVDESLSVIESVAAGVDGPAADAGAADPDGADGGDEAGGRGDDHST
;
A
#
# COMPACT_ATOMS: atom_id res chain seq x y z
N MET A 1 -13.16 21.88 -43.50
CA MET A 1 -12.57 23.12 -42.96
C MET A 1 -13.61 23.82 -42.13
N THR A 2 -13.46 23.80 -40.80
CA THR A 2 -14.10 24.74 -39.88
C THR A 2 -13.16 24.85 -38.68
N ARG A 3 -12.26 25.84 -38.76
CA ARG A 3 -11.52 26.37 -37.61
C ARG A 3 -12.54 27.11 -36.75
N THR A 4 -12.72 26.70 -35.52
CA THR A 4 -13.38 27.53 -34.50
C THR A 4 -12.26 28.27 -33.78
N ASP A 5 -11.99 29.50 -34.21
CA ASP A 5 -11.32 30.50 -33.39
C ASP A 5 -12.32 30.92 -32.30
N ASP A 6 -12.31 30.21 -31.18
CA ASP A 6 -13.05 30.61 -29.97
C ASP A 6 -12.10 31.46 -29.13
N GLU A 7 -12.10 32.76 -29.39
CA GLU A 7 -11.51 33.72 -28.46
C GLU A 7 -12.21 33.58 -27.11
N PRO A 8 -11.46 33.46 -26.00
CA PRO A 8 -12.06 33.30 -24.69
C PRO A 8 -12.97 34.49 -24.38
N PRO A 9 -14.16 34.25 -23.80
CA PRO A 9 -15.14 35.29 -23.51
C PRO A 9 -14.59 36.35 -22.57
N GLU A 10 -15.04 37.59 -22.72
CA GLU A 10 -14.44 38.78 -22.06
C GLU A 10 -14.36 38.67 -20.52
N TRP A 11 -15.27 37.92 -19.88
CA TRP A 11 -15.22 37.67 -18.44
C TRP A 11 -13.97 36.87 -18.00
N ALA A 12 -13.45 35.98 -18.86
CA ALA A 12 -12.24 35.21 -18.59
C ALA A 12 -10.98 36.08 -18.73
N LYS A 13 -10.98 37.02 -19.68
CA LYS A 13 -9.91 38.00 -19.86
C LYS A 13 -9.85 39.01 -18.69
N GLU A 14 -11.01 39.36 -18.13
CA GLU A 14 -11.11 40.27 -16.98
C GLU A 14 -10.59 39.61 -15.69
N ARG A 15 -10.93 38.34 -15.45
CA ARG A 15 -10.38 37.55 -14.32
C ARG A 15 -8.86 37.36 -14.40
N ALA A 16 -8.31 37.14 -15.60
CA ALA A 16 -6.87 37.02 -15.79
C ALA A 16 -6.11 38.34 -15.47
N ARG A 17 -6.72 39.50 -15.76
CA ARG A 17 -6.16 40.81 -15.39
C ARG A 17 -6.24 41.07 -13.89
N GLU A 18 -7.33 40.67 -13.24
CA GLU A 18 -7.49 40.79 -11.79
C GLU A 18 -6.42 39.98 -11.04
N MET A 19 -6.13 38.75 -11.47
CA MET A 19 -5.08 37.91 -10.90
C MET A 19 -3.67 38.50 -11.07
N MET A 20 -3.36 39.08 -12.23
CA MET A 20 -2.04 39.71 -12.46
C MET A 20 -1.84 40.99 -11.64
N ASN A 21 -2.91 41.73 -11.34
CA ASN A 21 -2.83 42.96 -10.56
C ASN A 21 -2.70 42.70 -9.05
N ALA A 22 -3.25 41.57 -8.57
CA ALA A 22 -3.06 41.10 -7.19
C ALA A 22 -1.61 40.66 -6.91
N ALA A 23 -0.90 40.12 -7.91
CA ALA A 23 0.48 39.66 -7.76
C ALA A 23 1.54 40.78 -7.79
N ALA A 24 1.17 42.00 -8.23
CA ALA A 24 2.11 43.12 -8.39
C ALA A 24 2.13 44.10 -7.21
N GLY A 25 1.39 43.79 -6.13
CA GLY A 25 1.03 44.74 -5.08
C GLY A 25 1.60 44.45 -3.71
N GLU A 26 2.86 44.02 -3.57
CA GLU A 26 3.53 43.98 -2.26
C GLU A 26 5.03 44.19 -2.43
N GLY A 27 5.46 45.44 -2.23
CA GLY A 27 6.86 45.86 -2.26
C GLY A 27 7.26 46.50 -0.94
N ALA A 28 8.34 45.95 -0.38
CA ALA A 28 9.44 46.61 0.32
C ALA A 28 9.30 47.05 1.80
N ASP A 29 10.23 46.45 2.59
CA ASP A 29 11.15 47.07 3.56
C ASP A 29 10.71 47.19 5.04
N ASP A 30 11.29 46.36 5.92
CA ASP A 30 12.09 46.85 7.05
C ASP A 30 13.01 45.76 7.64
N SER A 31 14.19 46.20 8.06
CA SER A 31 15.34 45.45 8.51
C SER A 31 15.24 45.10 10.01
N ALA A 32 15.35 43.82 10.35
CA ALA A 32 15.80 43.41 11.67
C ALA A 32 16.65 42.16 11.57
N THR A 33 17.94 42.30 11.84
CA THR A 33 18.87 41.22 12.16
C THR A 33 18.37 40.52 13.42
N ALA A 34 17.49 39.54 13.24
CA ALA A 34 17.28 38.50 14.22
C ALA A 34 18.51 37.60 14.15
N GLU A 35 19.23 37.49 15.26
CA GLU A 35 20.16 36.38 15.48
C GLU A 35 19.44 35.11 15.04
N THR A 36 19.95 34.43 14.01
CA THR A 36 19.44 33.12 13.64
C THR A 36 19.59 32.26 14.88
N PRO A 37 18.51 31.74 15.48
CA PRO A 37 18.66 30.57 16.32
C PRO A 37 19.36 29.53 15.43
N GLU A 38 20.29 28.77 15.97
CA GLU A 38 20.65 27.50 15.33
C GLU A 38 19.35 26.80 14.94
N PRO A 39 19.22 26.17 13.77
CA PRO A 39 17.96 25.54 13.40
C PRO A 39 17.60 24.59 14.55
N ASP A 40 16.56 24.95 15.31
CA ASP A 40 15.84 23.95 16.07
C ASP A 40 15.44 22.91 15.04
N ASP A 41 15.71 21.65 15.38
CA ASP A 41 15.12 20.47 14.76
C ASP A 41 13.64 20.73 14.48
N GLU A 42 13.30 21.25 13.31
CA GLU A 42 11.96 21.28 12.74
C GLU A 42 11.65 19.81 12.40
N ARG A 43 11.30 19.06 13.45
CA ARG A 43 11.55 17.62 13.59
C ARG A 43 10.57 16.79 12.76
N VAL A 44 10.79 16.80 11.44
CA VAL A 44 10.47 15.69 10.54
C VAL A 44 11.05 14.41 11.16
N PRO A 45 10.34 13.26 11.10
CA PRO A 45 10.62 12.09 11.94
C PRO A 45 12.11 11.78 12.13
N ASP A 46 12.50 11.46 13.36
CA ASP A 46 13.88 11.11 13.76
C ASP A 46 14.43 9.81 13.14
N VAL A 47 13.71 9.25 12.16
CA VAL A 47 14.04 8.01 11.46
C VAL A 47 14.37 8.34 9.99
N PRO A 48 15.52 7.86 9.46
CA PRO A 48 15.85 8.04 8.05
C PRO A 48 14.81 7.40 7.13
N VAL A 49 14.53 8.05 6.00
CA VAL A 49 13.58 7.54 4.97
C VAL A 49 13.94 6.11 4.54
N GLU A 50 15.23 5.79 4.36
CA GLU A 50 15.64 4.43 3.98
C GLU A 50 15.30 3.37 5.04
N ALA A 51 15.28 3.74 6.32
CA ALA A 51 14.87 2.84 7.39
C ALA A 51 13.34 2.66 7.41
N VAL A 52 12.59 3.70 7.07
CA VAL A 52 11.13 3.63 6.86
C VAL A 52 10.80 2.70 5.69
N ASP A 53 11.43 2.90 4.54
CA ASP A 53 11.22 2.08 3.33
C ASP A 53 11.58 0.60 3.58
N GLU A 54 12.65 0.34 4.32
CA GLU A 54 13.04 -1.02 4.73
C GLU A 54 12.01 -1.64 5.68
N ALA A 55 11.53 -0.90 6.68
CA ALA A 55 10.51 -1.36 7.62
C ALA A 55 9.18 -1.66 6.91
N GLU A 56 8.79 -0.83 5.95
CA GLU A 56 7.64 -1.02 5.08
C GLU A 56 7.79 -2.29 4.24
N ARG A 57 8.94 -2.48 3.57
CA ARG A 57 9.20 -3.67 2.77
C ARG A 57 9.18 -4.95 3.61
N LEU A 58 9.81 -4.95 4.78
CA LEU A 58 9.79 -6.09 5.71
C LEU A 58 8.36 -6.40 6.18
N THR A 59 7.55 -5.37 6.41
CA THR A 59 6.15 -5.54 6.77
C THR A 59 5.35 -6.19 5.63
N ARG A 60 5.59 -5.78 4.38
CA ARG A 60 4.96 -6.42 3.22
C ARG A 60 5.36 -7.89 3.08
N LEU A 61 6.65 -8.21 3.21
CA LEU A 61 7.15 -9.58 3.15
C LEU A 61 6.57 -10.47 4.26
N ALA A 62 6.40 -9.94 5.47
CA ALA A 62 5.74 -10.66 6.56
C ALA A 62 4.29 -11.01 6.20
N ARG A 63 3.53 -10.04 5.67
CA ARG A 63 2.13 -10.27 5.25
C ARG A 63 2.02 -11.24 4.09
N GLU A 64 2.90 -11.12 3.10
CA GLU A 64 2.93 -12.05 1.96
C GLU A 64 3.15 -13.49 2.41
N ALA A 65 4.10 -13.70 3.32
CA ALA A 65 4.32 -15.01 3.93
C ALA A 65 3.07 -15.48 4.71
N GLU A 66 2.41 -14.61 5.48
CA GLU A 66 1.20 -14.95 6.23
C GLU A 66 -0.02 -15.26 5.36
N SER A 67 -0.07 -14.71 4.13
CA SER A 67 -1.12 -15.00 3.15
C SER A 67 -0.88 -16.29 2.35
N ALA A 68 0.35 -16.81 2.35
CA ALA A 68 0.68 -18.06 1.68
C ALA A 68 0.19 -19.30 2.47
N GLU A 69 0.16 -20.46 1.82
CA GLU A 69 -0.19 -21.72 2.47
C GLU A 69 0.73 -21.99 3.69
N PRO A 70 0.18 -22.18 4.90
CA PRO A 70 0.97 -22.19 6.12
C PRO A 70 1.88 -23.43 6.19
N THR A 71 3.19 -23.19 6.17
CA THR A 71 4.22 -24.18 6.50
C THR A 71 5.14 -23.66 7.61
N PRO A 72 5.81 -24.52 8.37
CA PRO A 72 6.76 -24.09 9.41
C PRO A 72 7.85 -23.14 8.87
N GLU A 73 8.27 -23.32 7.62
CA GLU A 73 9.25 -22.47 6.96
C GLU A 73 8.69 -21.07 6.64
N ILE A 74 7.44 -21.00 6.19
CA ILE A 74 6.74 -19.74 5.89
C ILE A 74 6.44 -18.96 7.17
N GLU A 75 5.94 -19.64 8.22
CA GLU A 75 5.72 -19.03 9.54
C GLU A 75 7.03 -18.45 10.10
N GLN A 76 8.14 -19.21 9.99
CA GLN A 76 9.46 -18.73 10.43
C GLN A 76 9.98 -17.56 9.58
N ALA A 77 9.67 -17.51 8.28
CA ALA A 77 10.03 -16.37 7.45
C ALA A 77 9.27 -15.11 7.88
N ALA A 78 7.95 -15.21 8.09
CA ALA A 78 7.13 -14.11 8.58
C ALA A 78 7.64 -13.55 9.93
N ASP A 79 7.95 -14.44 10.88
CA ASP A 79 8.51 -14.05 12.17
C ASP A 79 9.86 -13.32 12.01
N GLN A 80 10.77 -13.81 11.18
CA GLN A 80 12.07 -13.16 10.94
C GLN A 80 11.91 -11.76 10.31
N TYR A 81 10.96 -11.57 9.40
CA TYR A 81 10.69 -10.26 8.81
C TYR A 81 10.16 -9.28 9.87
N ARG A 82 9.25 -9.72 10.75
CA ARG A 82 8.75 -8.91 11.87
C ARG A 82 9.85 -8.56 12.85
N GLU A 83 10.67 -9.53 13.26
CA GLU A 83 11.81 -9.32 14.16
C GLU A 83 12.81 -8.31 13.60
N ARG A 84 13.11 -8.41 12.29
CA ARG A 84 14.05 -7.48 11.63
C ARG A 84 13.48 -6.07 11.52
N ARG A 85 12.19 -5.92 11.23
CA ARG A 85 11.50 -4.63 11.22
C ARG A 85 11.55 -3.99 12.61
N ASP A 86 11.23 -4.75 13.64
CA ASP A 86 11.17 -4.26 15.01
C ASP A 86 12.57 -3.88 15.52
N ALA A 87 13.59 -4.68 15.19
CA ALA A 87 14.97 -4.35 15.49
C ALA A 87 15.45 -3.07 14.78
N LEU A 88 15.05 -2.88 13.50
CA LEU A 88 15.36 -1.68 12.74
C LEU A 88 14.68 -0.44 13.32
N ALA A 89 13.39 -0.51 13.65
CA ALA A 89 12.67 0.60 14.27
C ALA A 89 13.29 0.98 15.63
N ALA A 90 13.63 -0.02 16.45
CA ALA A 90 14.24 0.18 17.75
C ALA A 90 15.63 0.83 17.68
N GLU A 91 16.40 0.64 16.60
CA GLU A 91 17.68 1.32 16.36
C GLU A 91 17.52 2.85 16.37
N TYR A 92 16.36 3.34 15.91
CA TYR A 92 16.03 4.76 15.84
C TYR A 92 15.10 5.23 16.97
N GLY A 93 14.81 4.37 17.96
CA GLY A 93 13.91 4.70 19.07
C GLY A 93 12.43 4.69 18.70
N TYR A 94 12.02 3.80 17.79
CA TYR A 94 10.65 3.62 17.35
C TYR A 94 10.14 2.19 17.59
N THR A 95 8.84 2.09 17.86
CA THR A 95 8.07 0.86 17.90
C THR A 95 7.16 0.79 16.68
N ALA A 96 7.30 -0.27 15.89
CA ALA A 96 6.46 -0.52 14.73
C ALA A 96 5.10 -1.14 15.12
N ARG A 97 4.02 -0.68 14.49
CA ARG A 97 2.68 -1.25 14.65
C ARG A 97 1.95 -1.28 13.32
N VAL A 98 1.28 -2.39 13.01
CA VAL A 98 0.38 -2.49 11.86
C VAL A 98 -1.04 -2.18 12.30
N ARG A 99 -1.73 -1.32 11.57
CA ARG A 99 -3.15 -1.01 11.73
C ARG A 99 -3.92 -1.66 10.58
N ASP A 100 -4.72 -2.67 10.89
CA ASP A 100 -5.46 -3.43 9.87
C ASP A 100 -6.65 -2.65 9.27
N GLU A 101 -7.14 -1.64 9.98
CA GLU A 101 -8.34 -0.87 9.59
C GLU A 101 -8.16 -0.16 8.23
N ASP A 102 -6.98 0.41 8.00
CA ASP A 102 -6.59 1.16 6.81
C ASP A 102 -5.28 0.66 6.18
N ASP A 103 -4.77 -0.47 6.68
CA ASP A 103 -3.57 -1.14 6.19
C ASP A 103 -2.35 -0.21 6.19
N ALA A 104 -2.05 0.35 7.37
CA ALA A 104 -0.93 1.24 7.59
C ALA A 104 0.11 0.62 8.53
N LEU A 105 1.38 0.80 8.21
CA LEU A 105 2.48 0.67 9.15
C LEU A 105 2.68 2.02 9.84
N VAL A 106 2.63 2.02 11.17
CA VAL A 106 2.91 3.20 11.98
C VAL A 106 4.17 2.95 12.82
N LEU A 107 5.14 3.85 12.72
CA LEU A 107 6.32 3.89 13.57
C LEU A 107 6.07 4.96 14.65
N TYR A 108 5.82 4.51 15.88
CA TYR A 108 5.65 5.39 17.03
C TYR A 108 6.97 5.60 17.74
N PRO A 109 7.32 6.83 18.17
CA PRO A 109 8.41 7.03 19.11
C PRO A 109 8.23 6.14 20.35
N ASP A 110 9.29 5.46 20.78
CA ASP A 110 9.23 4.49 21.89
C ASP A 110 8.72 5.12 23.18
N GLU A 111 9.04 6.39 23.43
CA GLU A 111 8.57 7.13 24.60
C GLU A 111 7.04 7.24 24.70
N TRP A 112 6.33 7.16 23.57
CA TRP A 112 4.87 7.19 23.54
C TRP A 112 4.26 5.83 23.87
N MET A 113 5.05 4.76 23.81
CA MET A 113 4.56 3.40 24.01
C MET A 113 4.71 2.95 25.47
N ASP A 114 3.71 2.24 25.96
CA ASP A 114 3.76 1.51 27.23
C ASP A 114 2.97 0.22 27.06
N ASP A 115 3.60 -0.93 27.30
CA ASP A 115 3.02 -2.28 27.16
C ASP A 115 2.26 -2.47 25.81
N GLY A 116 2.89 -2.06 24.71
CA GLY A 116 2.34 -2.18 23.35
C GLY A 116 1.19 -1.21 23.03
N THR A 117 0.89 -0.25 23.91
CA THR A 117 -0.20 0.72 23.75
C THR A 117 0.33 2.15 23.74
N VAL A 118 -0.17 2.95 22.80
CA VAL A 118 0.14 4.39 22.70
C VAL A 118 -0.46 5.13 23.91
N GLN A 119 0.37 5.89 24.61
CA GLN A 119 -0.01 6.72 25.75
C GLN A 119 -0.25 8.15 25.26
N LEU A 120 -1.52 8.51 25.04
CA LEU A 120 -1.90 9.81 24.46
C LEU A 120 -1.37 11.01 25.26
N ASP A 121 -1.24 10.89 26.58
CA ASP A 121 -0.70 11.95 27.45
C ASP A 121 0.82 12.17 27.26
N ARG A 122 1.52 11.26 26.56
CA ARG A 122 2.94 11.36 26.21
C ARG A 122 3.19 11.88 24.79
N VAL A 123 2.12 12.04 24.00
CA VAL A 123 2.20 12.54 22.63
C VAL A 123 2.24 14.06 22.66
N GLU A 124 3.44 14.62 22.52
CA GLU A 124 3.64 16.07 22.47
C GLU A 124 3.46 16.62 21.05
N ASP A 125 3.89 15.85 20.05
CA ASP A 125 3.87 16.23 18.63
C ASP A 125 3.61 15.01 17.75
N THR A 126 2.40 14.92 17.18
CA THR A 126 1.99 13.81 16.32
C THR A 126 2.79 13.69 15.02
N GLU A 127 3.44 14.76 14.57
CA GLU A 127 4.23 14.76 13.32
C GLU A 127 5.51 13.92 13.43
N ARG A 128 5.89 13.52 14.65
CA ARG A 128 7.02 12.61 14.90
C ARG A 128 6.72 11.15 14.59
N ALA A 129 5.46 10.74 14.51
CA ALA A 129 5.13 9.39 14.07
C ALA A 129 5.20 9.29 12.54
N VAL A 130 5.69 8.15 12.04
CA VAL A 130 5.67 7.86 10.60
C VAL A 130 4.51 6.94 10.30
N GLU A 131 3.63 7.34 9.37
CA GLU A 131 2.57 6.49 8.85
C GLU A 131 2.83 6.18 7.37
N VAL A 132 2.88 4.90 7.03
CA VAL A 132 3.11 4.40 5.67
C VAL A 132 1.97 3.48 5.29
N SER A 133 1.29 3.78 4.19
CA SER A 133 0.28 2.87 3.67
C SER A 133 0.94 1.63 3.06
N LEU A 134 0.53 0.46 3.55
CA LEU A 134 0.97 -0.84 3.01
C LEU A 134 0.19 -1.20 1.74
N SER A 135 -0.95 -0.54 1.53
CA SER A 135 -1.80 -0.57 0.34
C SER A 135 -1.47 0.53 -0.65
N GLY A 136 -1.78 0.30 -1.93
CA GLY A 136 -1.69 1.33 -2.98
C GLY A 136 -0.58 1.09 -4.02
N PRO A 137 -0.47 1.99 -5.02
CA PRO A 137 0.24 1.77 -6.29
C PRO A 137 1.78 1.75 -6.22
N GLY A 138 2.37 1.61 -5.02
CA GLY A 138 3.83 1.68 -4.80
C GLY A 138 4.63 0.53 -5.42
N ASP A 139 3.97 -0.59 -5.73
CA ASP A 139 4.60 -1.77 -6.35
C ASP A 139 3.92 -2.07 -7.70
N ALA A 140 4.65 -1.87 -8.79
CA ALA A 140 4.13 -2.01 -10.14
C ALA A 140 3.92 -3.46 -10.58
N ASP A 141 4.67 -4.41 -10.03
CA ASP A 141 4.53 -5.82 -10.37
C ASP A 141 3.35 -6.41 -9.61
N ARG A 142 3.25 -6.11 -8.30
CA ARG A 142 2.08 -6.41 -7.48
C ARG A 142 0.80 -5.78 -8.05
N TYR A 143 0.87 -4.54 -8.55
CA TYR A 143 -0.26 -3.91 -9.21
C TYR A 143 -0.78 -4.73 -10.39
N ARG A 144 0.10 -5.19 -11.28
CA ARG A 144 -0.32 -5.93 -12.49
C ARG A 144 -0.97 -7.25 -12.13
N GLU A 145 -0.41 -7.97 -11.17
CA GLU A 145 -0.95 -9.22 -10.69
C GLU A 145 -2.33 -9.04 -10.05
N VAL A 146 -2.47 -8.11 -9.11
CA VAL A 146 -3.75 -7.81 -8.46
C VAL A 146 -4.79 -7.32 -9.47
N ALA A 147 -4.40 -6.47 -10.42
CA ALA A 147 -5.29 -5.99 -11.46
C ALA A 147 -5.79 -7.15 -12.35
N ALA A 148 -4.91 -8.07 -12.74
CA ALA A 148 -5.29 -9.24 -13.53
C ALA A 148 -6.25 -10.16 -12.77
N TYR A 149 -6.01 -10.41 -11.47
CA TYR A 149 -6.92 -11.20 -10.65
C TYR A 149 -8.29 -10.52 -10.51
N ASN A 150 -8.32 -9.23 -10.17
CA ASN A 150 -9.57 -8.49 -10.00
C ASN A 150 -10.38 -8.41 -11.31
N GLU A 151 -9.70 -8.27 -12.45
CA GLU A 151 -10.32 -8.33 -13.78
C GLU A 151 -10.90 -9.72 -14.05
N ALA A 152 -10.19 -10.79 -13.74
CA ALA A 152 -10.67 -12.17 -13.90
C ALA A 152 -11.91 -12.46 -13.04
N VAL A 153 -11.96 -11.93 -11.80
CA VAL A 153 -13.16 -12.03 -10.95
C VAL A 153 -14.32 -11.25 -11.57
N ALA A 154 -14.10 -10.02 -12.05
CA ALA A 154 -15.14 -9.23 -12.69
C ALA A 154 -15.69 -9.91 -13.95
N GLU A 155 -14.82 -10.51 -14.78
CA GLU A 155 -15.22 -11.31 -15.94
C GLU A 155 -16.05 -12.53 -15.52
N ALA A 156 -15.62 -13.27 -14.49
CA ALA A 156 -16.35 -14.42 -13.97
C ALA A 156 -17.75 -14.03 -13.43
N VAL A 157 -17.90 -12.86 -12.80
CA VAL A 157 -19.21 -12.35 -12.39
C VAL A 157 -20.06 -12.02 -13.61
N ALA A 158 -19.48 -11.34 -14.61
CA ALA A 158 -20.19 -11.00 -15.84
C ALA A 158 -20.68 -12.21 -16.63
N GLU A 159 -19.97 -13.34 -16.57
CA GLU A 159 -20.37 -14.60 -17.20
C GLU A 159 -21.50 -15.33 -16.46
N ARG A 160 -21.54 -15.22 -15.13
CA ARG A 160 -22.37 -16.09 -14.27
C ARG A 160 -23.61 -15.39 -13.73
N GLU A 161 -23.56 -14.08 -13.58
CA GLU A 161 -24.51 -13.31 -12.78
C GLU A 161 -25.26 -12.27 -13.62
N ALA A 162 -26.27 -11.64 -13.01
CA ALA A 162 -27.04 -10.59 -13.66
C ALA A 162 -26.19 -9.33 -13.94
N ASP A 163 -26.55 -8.57 -14.98
CA ASP A 163 -25.86 -7.34 -15.40
C ASP A 163 -25.63 -6.33 -14.27
N VAL A 164 -26.53 -6.27 -13.28
CA VAL A 164 -26.40 -5.37 -12.11
C VAL A 164 -25.20 -5.73 -11.24
N HIS A 165 -24.93 -7.03 -11.08
CA HIS A 165 -23.77 -7.53 -10.34
C HIS A 165 -22.50 -7.36 -11.17
N ALA A 166 -22.57 -7.66 -12.47
CA ALA A 166 -21.44 -7.49 -13.40
C ALA A 166 -20.91 -6.04 -13.42
N ARG A 167 -21.79 -5.04 -13.59
CA ARG A 167 -21.40 -3.62 -13.55
C ARG A 167 -20.77 -3.20 -12.23
N THR A 168 -21.29 -3.74 -11.13
CA THR A 168 -20.75 -3.46 -9.79
C THR A 168 -19.38 -4.10 -9.65
N ALA A 169 -19.19 -5.33 -10.13
CA ALA A 169 -17.92 -6.03 -10.11
C ALA A 169 -16.83 -5.30 -10.91
N GLU A 170 -17.12 -4.82 -12.11
CA GLU A 170 -16.18 -4.03 -12.91
C GLU A 170 -15.71 -2.77 -12.16
N THR A 171 -16.66 -2.02 -11.58
CA THR A 171 -16.33 -0.78 -10.86
C THR A 171 -15.58 -1.08 -9.57
N PHE A 172 -15.93 -2.17 -8.88
CA PHE A 172 -15.28 -2.60 -7.64
C PHE A 172 -13.87 -3.13 -7.88
N ALA A 173 -13.65 -3.90 -8.95
CA ALA A 173 -12.32 -4.31 -9.38
C ALA A 173 -11.42 -3.11 -9.66
N ALA A 174 -11.94 -2.11 -10.41
CA ALA A 174 -11.20 -0.87 -10.66
C ALA A 174 -10.87 -0.08 -9.38
N PHE A 175 -11.79 -0.04 -8.41
CA PHE A 175 -11.54 0.56 -7.10
C PHE A 175 -10.43 -0.16 -6.35
N MET A 176 -10.56 -1.48 -6.17
CA MET A 176 -9.63 -2.29 -5.39
C MET A 176 -8.23 -2.31 -6.01
N SER A 177 -8.13 -2.41 -7.34
CA SER A 177 -6.85 -2.38 -8.04
C SER A 177 -6.17 -1.01 -7.97
N ASN A 178 -6.91 0.09 -8.14
CA ASN A 178 -6.30 1.42 -8.24
C ASN A 178 -6.08 2.11 -6.89
N HIS A 179 -6.98 1.93 -5.93
CA HIS A 179 -6.91 2.62 -4.62
C HIS A 179 -6.15 1.81 -3.58
N TYR A 180 -6.26 0.48 -3.61
CA TYR A 180 -5.67 -0.36 -2.56
C TYR A 180 -4.61 -1.34 -3.05
N VAL A 181 -4.58 -1.65 -4.35
CA VAL A 181 -3.74 -2.72 -4.89
C VAL A 181 -3.95 -4.01 -4.07
N ARG A 182 -5.23 -4.35 -3.90
CA ARG A 182 -5.68 -5.56 -3.20
C ARG A 182 -6.64 -6.42 -4.01
N PRO A 183 -6.66 -7.75 -3.76
CA PRO A 183 -7.72 -8.65 -4.21
C PRO A 183 -9.10 -8.15 -3.78
N VAL A 184 -10.11 -8.34 -4.65
CA VAL A 184 -11.50 -7.94 -4.36
C VAL A 184 -12.11 -8.69 -3.17
N ASP A 185 -11.69 -9.93 -2.92
CA ASP A 185 -12.13 -10.77 -1.80
C ASP A 185 -11.43 -10.45 -0.47
N ASP A 186 -10.34 -9.67 -0.49
CA ASP A 186 -9.67 -9.14 0.71
C ASP A 186 -10.22 -7.78 1.17
N ALA A 187 -11.31 -7.29 0.57
CA ALA A 187 -11.87 -5.98 0.90
C ALA A 187 -12.48 -5.93 2.31
N THR A 188 -11.97 -5.03 3.15
CA THR A 188 -12.48 -4.83 4.52
C THR A 188 -13.83 -4.13 4.53
N PRO A 189 -14.59 -4.17 5.65
CA PRO A 189 -15.86 -3.47 5.77
C PRO A 189 -15.76 -1.95 5.54
N ALA A 190 -14.64 -1.32 5.94
CA ALA A 190 -14.40 0.10 5.72
C ALA A 190 -14.25 0.39 4.21
N MET A 191 -13.49 -0.44 3.50
CA MET A 191 -13.28 -0.31 2.05
C MET A 191 -14.58 -0.53 1.28
N ARG A 192 -15.39 -1.51 1.69
CA ARG A 192 -16.73 -1.75 1.11
C ARG A 192 -17.66 -0.55 1.32
N THR A 193 -17.58 0.09 2.48
CA THR A 193 -18.36 1.30 2.80
C THR A 193 -17.90 2.48 1.95
N GLU A 194 -16.59 2.73 1.86
CA GLU A 194 -16.01 3.77 1.01
C GLU A 194 -16.39 3.56 -0.46
N PHE A 195 -16.30 2.33 -0.95
CA PHE A 195 -16.74 1.99 -2.30
C PHE A 195 -18.19 2.41 -2.54
N ARG A 196 -19.10 2.01 -1.65
CA ARG A 196 -20.54 2.23 -1.78
C ARG A 196 -20.90 3.71 -1.70
N GLU A 197 -20.37 4.41 -0.72
CA GLU A 197 -20.81 5.77 -0.37
C GLU A 197 -20.07 6.84 -1.17
N GLU A 198 -18.84 6.56 -1.60
CA GLU A 198 -17.99 7.54 -2.26
C GLU A 198 -17.62 7.13 -3.68
N TYR A 199 -16.92 6.00 -3.83
CA TYR A 199 -16.28 5.68 -5.11
C TYR A 199 -17.29 5.38 -6.20
N LEU A 200 -18.26 4.51 -5.92
CA LEU A 200 -19.28 4.08 -6.87
C LEU A 200 -20.09 5.27 -7.38
N VAL A 201 -20.52 6.15 -6.48
CA VAL A 201 -21.31 7.34 -6.82
C VAL A 201 -20.51 8.32 -7.67
N ARG A 202 -19.22 8.52 -7.38
CA ARG A 202 -18.36 9.47 -8.11
C ARG A 202 -17.86 8.94 -9.46
N ASN A 203 -17.59 7.63 -9.56
CA ASN A 203 -16.88 7.04 -10.70
C ASN A 203 -17.73 6.08 -11.53
N GLY A 204 -18.62 5.32 -10.90
CA GLY A 204 -19.43 4.28 -11.55
C GLY A 204 -20.75 4.78 -12.13
N TRP A 205 -21.23 5.95 -11.71
CA TRP A 205 -22.51 6.54 -12.13
C TRP A 205 -23.68 5.53 -12.04
N PRO A 206 -23.93 4.97 -10.85
CA PRO A 206 -24.79 3.81 -10.70
C PRO A 206 -26.26 4.13 -10.98
N THR A 207 -27.00 3.11 -11.43
CA THR A 207 -28.46 3.18 -11.47
C THR A 207 -29.05 2.99 -10.07
N ASP A 208 -30.31 3.40 -9.87
CA ASP A 208 -31.02 3.14 -8.61
C ASP A 208 -31.08 1.64 -8.26
N GLU A 209 -31.22 0.80 -9.29
CA GLU A 209 -31.18 -0.66 -9.16
C GLU A 209 -29.81 -1.15 -8.68
N GLN A 210 -28.72 -0.58 -9.22
CA GLN A 210 -27.36 -0.91 -8.80
C GLN A 210 -27.09 -0.45 -7.36
N LEU A 211 -27.55 0.73 -6.96
CA LEU A 211 -27.45 1.19 -5.58
C LEU A 211 -28.24 0.31 -4.61
N ALA A 212 -29.43 -0.14 -5.01
CA ALA A 212 -30.25 -1.02 -4.19
C ALA A 212 -29.64 -2.44 -4.04
N ALA A 213 -28.92 -2.90 -5.06
CA ALA A 213 -28.31 -4.23 -5.11
C ALA A 213 -26.81 -4.23 -4.73
N VAL A 214 -26.24 -3.11 -4.30
CA VAL A 214 -24.77 -2.99 -4.12
C VAL A 214 -24.23 -3.95 -3.05
N ASP A 215 -24.89 -4.05 -1.90
CA ASP A 215 -24.46 -4.93 -0.81
C ASP A 215 -24.58 -6.42 -1.20
N GLU A 216 -25.63 -6.77 -1.95
CA GLU A 216 -25.80 -8.10 -2.55
C GLU A 216 -24.71 -8.38 -3.59
N SER A 217 -24.43 -7.41 -4.46
CA SER A 217 -23.40 -7.52 -5.49
C SER A 217 -22.02 -7.76 -4.89
N LEU A 218 -21.66 -7.08 -3.79
CA LEU A 218 -20.39 -7.31 -3.08
C LEU A 218 -20.30 -8.73 -2.52
N SER A 219 -21.41 -9.29 -2.04
CA SER A 219 -21.46 -10.67 -1.56
C SER A 219 -21.37 -11.69 -2.71
N VAL A 220 -21.98 -11.38 -3.87
CA VAL A 220 -21.87 -12.17 -5.10
C VAL A 220 -20.43 -12.19 -5.62
N ILE A 221 -19.75 -11.04 -5.65
CA ILE A 221 -18.34 -10.92 -6.05
C ILE A 221 -17.46 -11.80 -5.17
N GLU A 222 -17.60 -11.72 -3.85
CA GLU A 222 -16.86 -12.55 -2.89
C GLU A 222 -17.12 -14.05 -3.13
N SER A 223 -18.37 -14.44 -3.39
CA SER A 223 -18.70 -15.84 -3.70
C SER A 223 -18.12 -16.32 -5.03
N VAL A 224 -18.01 -15.46 -6.04
CA VAL A 224 -17.44 -15.81 -7.35
C VAL A 224 -15.91 -15.88 -7.27
N ALA A 225 -15.29 -14.97 -6.53
CA ALA A 225 -13.85 -14.92 -6.29
C ALA A 225 -13.31 -16.23 -5.72
N ALA A 226 -14.05 -16.86 -4.80
CA ALA A 226 -13.69 -18.18 -4.23
C ALA A 226 -13.54 -19.32 -5.26
N GLY A 227 -13.99 -19.12 -6.51
CA GLY A 227 -13.82 -20.05 -7.63
C GLY A 227 -12.87 -19.58 -8.72
N VAL A 228 -12.11 -18.51 -8.49
CA VAL A 228 -11.06 -17.98 -9.38
C VAL A 228 -9.71 -18.20 -8.71
N ASP A 229 -8.72 -18.69 -9.45
CA ASP A 229 -7.38 -18.89 -8.90
C ASP A 229 -6.78 -17.52 -8.53
N GLY A 230 -6.36 -17.37 -7.27
CA GLY A 230 -5.81 -16.14 -6.71
C GLY A 230 -4.45 -15.74 -7.32
N PRO A 231 -3.99 -14.50 -7.07
CA PRO A 231 -2.62 -14.12 -7.39
C PRO A 231 -1.64 -15.09 -6.73
N ALA A 232 -0.63 -15.52 -7.49
CA ALA A 232 0.37 -16.45 -6.98
C ALA A 232 1.29 -15.67 -6.03
N ALA A 233 1.24 -15.98 -4.73
CA ALA A 233 2.31 -15.56 -3.81
C ALA A 233 3.66 -15.92 -4.46
N ASP A 234 4.54 -14.94 -4.67
CA ASP A 234 5.74 -15.14 -5.48
C ASP A 234 6.56 -16.27 -4.88
N ALA A 235 6.56 -17.42 -5.57
CA ALA A 235 7.45 -18.50 -5.25
C ALA A 235 8.85 -18.06 -5.65
N GLY A 236 9.48 -17.28 -4.76
CA GLY A 236 10.91 -17.08 -4.68
C GLY A 236 11.58 -18.42 -4.40
N ALA A 237 11.63 -19.27 -5.42
CA ALA A 237 12.39 -20.50 -5.43
C ALA A 237 13.86 -20.12 -5.35
N ALA A 238 14.37 -20.08 -4.12
CA ALA A 238 15.78 -20.28 -3.85
C ALA A 238 16.21 -21.58 -4.57
N ASP A 239 17.00 -21.42 -5.61
CA ASP A 239 17.65 -22.47 -6.37
C ASP A 239 18.47 -23.35 -5.41
N PRO A 240 18.09 -24.61 -5.13
CA PRO A 240 18.88 -25.49 -4.29
C PRO A 240 19.71 -26.41 -5.18
N ASP A 241 20.52 -25.86 -6.09
CA ASP A 241 21.51 -26.66 -6.81
C ASP A 241 22.87 -25.93 -6.89
N GLY A 242 23.52 -25.90 -5.73
CA GLY A 242 24.88 -25.41 -5.55
C GLY A 242 25.70 -26.35 -4.67
N ALA A 243 25.59 -27.66 -4.86
CA ALA A 243 26.42 -28.64 -4.16
C ALA A 243 26.84 -29.79 -5.09
N ASP A 244 27.86 -29.53 -5.92
CA ASP A 244 28.82 -30.59 -6.27
C ASP A 244 30.24 -30.05 -6.10
N GLY A 245 30.68 -30.05 -4.84
CA GLY A 245 32.04 -29.75 -4.42
C GLY A 245 32.78 -31.03 -4.07
N GLY A 246 33.37 -31.66 -5.09
CA GLY A 246 34.67 -32.33 -5.03
C GLY A 246 34.90 -33.43 -4.00
N ASP A 247 34.79 -34.69 -4.45
CA ASP A 247 35.57 -35.79 -3.90
C ASP A 247 36.45 -36.38 -5.01
N GLU A 248 37.73 -36.00 -5.03
CA GLU A 248 38.84 -36.85 -5.50
C GLU A 248 40.11 -36.47 -4.72
N ALA A 249 40.20 -36.96 -3.48
CA ALA A 249 41.46 -37.03 -2.76
C ALA A 249 42.12 -38.39 -3.03
N GLY A 250 43.16 -38.38 -3.87
CA GLY A 250 43.99 -39.55 -4.11
C GLY A 250 44.81 -40.01 -2.89
N GLY A 251 45.06 -41.32 -2.85
CA GLY A 251 46.40 -41.86 -2.55
C GLY A 251 46.74 -42.24 -1.11
N ARG A 252 46.63 -43.55 -0.82
CA ARG A 252 47.50 -44.42 0.00
C ARG A 252 46.67 -45.67 0.35
N GLY A 253 47.11 -46.91 0.26
CA GLY A 253 48.42 -47.53 0.17
C GLY A 253 48.19 -48.99 0.62
N ASP A 254 49.06 -49.87 0.17
CA ASP A 254 49.16 -51.31 0.39
C ASP A 254 48.64 -51.86 1.74
N ASP A 255 48.06 -53.07 1.78
CA ASP A 255 48.79 -54.30 2.18
C ASP A 255 47.89 -55.54 2.44
N HIS A 256 48.36 -56.67 1.92
CA HIS A 256 48.21 -58.08 2.33
C HIS A 256 46.88 -58.86 2.27
N SER A 257 46.85 -59.80 1.32
CA SER A 257 46.17 -61.10 1.43
C SER A 257 46.84 -62.00 2.46
N THR A 258 46.04 -62.69 3.28
CA THR A 258 46.25 -64.10 3.63
C THR A 258 44.88 -64.76 3.78
#